data_AF-A0AAD2G3U9-F1
#
_entry.id   AF-A0AAD2G3U9-F1
#
_cell.length_a   1.000
_cell.length_b   1.000
_cell.length_c   1.000
_cell.angle_alpha   90.00
_cell.angle_beta   90.00
_cell.angle_gamma   90.00
#
_symmetry.space_group_name_H-M   'P 1'
#
loop_
_entity.id
_entity.type
_entity.pdbx_description
1 polymer ?
#
loop_
_entity_poly.entity_id
_entity_poly.type
_entity_poly.pdbx_seq_one_letter_code
_entity_poly.pdbx_strand_id
1 'polypeptide(L)'
;MTHEKQKGLVKCWTDERVGITLLAEVNLQWSAVPRGQKWFDQVKSFTDQGHFSSVSYYKHQEFPTPSAHQWGGCSATLLNKVARRAKSRGKDETGLGRFSWIKIRGRDIRQQESQTDGPPAGPLDLVVVSAYRPNKEGTNAGSVWNYQRNYWLSKGVTMDPRDKLTLDLVDLIKQWKAEGCEILLGLDANEDVSYNSPSSFRQEMRSEGLTEAILRRHQGPYPATTQSRTTDTPIDGIFVTDSVRVTAGGYLDFQQYFKSDHRGLWIDIDLEATLGAPAVTSPSFQPRR
;
A
#
# COMPACT_ATOMS: atom_id res chain seq x y z
N MET A 1 14.46 -8.80 -21.53
CA MET A 1 15.15 -9.40 -20.37
C MET A 1 14.47 -8.88 -19.12
N THR A 2 13.96 -9.78 -18.28
CA THR A 2 13.35 -9.43 -16.99
C THR A 2 14.46 -8.99 -16.03
N HIS A 3 14.37 -7.77 -15.50
CA HIS A 3 15.37 -7.18 -14.59
C HIS A 3 15.56 -8.05 -13.34
N GLU A 4 16.77 -8.17 -12.79
CA GLU A 4 17.07 -9.06 -11.65
C GLU A 4 16.18 -8.79 -10.43
N LYS A 5 16.00 -7.51 -10.06
CA LYS A 5 15.05 -7.09 -9.01
C LYS A 5 13.63 -7.62 -9.24
N GLN A 6 13.17 -7.61 -10.50
CA GLN A 6 11.84 -8.10 -10.85
C GLN A 6 11.73 -9.62 -10.67
N LYS A 7 12.75 -10.39 -11.08
CA LYS A 7 12.77 -11.85 -10.85
C LYS A 7 12.69 -12.17 -9.35
N GLY A 8 13.41 -11.41 -8.54
CA GLY A 8 13.36 -11.51 -7.08
C GLY A 8 11.99 -11.25 -6.49
N LEU A 9 11.32 -10.16 -6.92
CA LEU A 9 9.95 -9.85 -6.52
C LEU A 9 8.97 -10.96 -6.90
N VAL A 10 9.05 -11.46 -8.15
CA VAL A 10 8.19 -12.56 -8.61
C VAL A 10 8.41 -13.82 -7.77
N LYS A 11 9.67 -14.19 -7.50
CA LYS A 11 9.99 -15.33 -6.65
C LYS A 11 9.39 -15.19 -5.25
N CYS A 12 9.54 -14.02 -4.61
CA CYS A 12 8.91 -13.72 -3.32
C CYS A 12 7.39 -13.91 -3.38
N TRP A 13 6.73 -13.29 -4.37
CA TRP A 13 5.27 -13.36 -4.47
C TRP A 13 4.75 -14.77 -4.74
N THR A 14 5.50 -15.58 -5.49
CA THR A 14 5.15 -16.98 -5.75
C THR A 14 5.39 -17.86 -4.53
N ASP A 15 6.58 -17.81 -3.92
CA ASP A 15 6.96 -18.66 -2.79
C ASP A 15 6.09 -18.38 -1.56
N GLU A 16 5.88 -17.10 -1.25
CA GLU A 16 5.10 -16.64 -0.10
C GLU A 16 3.59 -16.55 -0.42
N ARG A 17 3.18 -16.94 -1.63
CA ARG A 17 1.78 -16.95 -2.09
C ARG A 17 1.06 -15.62 -1.86
N VAL A 18 1.75 -14.52 -2.15
CA VAL A 18 1.29 -13.16 -1.88
C VAL A 18 -0.01 -12.87 -2.64
N GLY A 19 -1.02 -12.39 -1.92
CA GLY A 19 -2.31 -11.99 -2.49
C GLY A 19 -2.40 -10.51 -2.86
N ILE A 20 -1.64 -9.64 -2.17
CA ILE A 20 -1.67 -8.19 -2.31
C ILE A 20 -0.23 -7.66 -2.26
N THR A 21 0.16 -6.87 -3.26
CA THR A 21 1.48 -6.24 -3.31
C THR A 21 1.32 -4.72 -3.37
N LEU A 22 2.05 -4.02 -2.51
CA LEU A 22 2.11 -2.56 -2.46
C LEU A 22 3.56 -2.14 -2.64
N LEU A 23 3.85 -1.36 -3.68
CA LEU A 23 5.19 -0.93 -4.02
C LEU A 23 5.28 0.60 -4.10
N ALA A 24 6.13 1.18 -3.26
CA ALA A 24 6.60 2.55 -3.37
C ALA A 24 7.85 2.60 -4.28
N GLU A 25 8.11 3.77 -4.86
CA GLU A 25 9.27 4.04 -5.72
C GLU A 25 9.47 2.98 -6.81
N VAL A 26 8.41 2.72 -7.59
CA VAL A 26 8.51 1.81 -8.75
C VAL A 26 9.53 2.30 -9.78
N ASN A 27 9.88 3.58 -9.74
CA ASN A 27 11.01 4.19 -10.41
C ASN A 27 11.03 4.01 -11.95
N LEU A 28 9.83 3.96 -12.54
CA LEU A 28 9.61 3.68 -13.95
C LEU A 28 8.69 4.73 -14.59
N GLN A 29 9.14 5.25 -15.73
CA GLN A 29 8.31 6.01 -16.64
C GLN A 29 7.45 5.05 -17.46
N TRP A 30 6.27 4.73 -16.92
CA TRP A 30 5.40 3.73 -17.52
C TRP A 30 4.92 4.08 -18.92
N SER A 31 4.96 5.34 -19.36
CA SER A 31 4.68 5.70 -20.76
C SER A 31 5.78 5.24 -21.72
N ALA A 32 7.04 5.28 -21.30
CA ALA A 32 8.22 4.94 -22.11
C ALA A 32 8.53 3.44 -22.17
N VAL A 33 7.99 2.62 -21.25
CA VAL A 33 8.19 1.16 -21.26
C VAL A 33 7.53 0.54 -22.51
N PRO A 34 8.18 -0.35 -23.29
CA PRO A 34 7.57 -0.96 -24.48
C PRO A 34 6.28 -1.75 -24.17
N ARG A 35 5.38 -1.86 -25.17
CA ARG A 35 4.24 -2.81 -25.11
C ARG A 35 4.78 -4.23 -24.98
N GLY A 36 4.16 -5.07 -24.15
CA GLY A 36 4.67 -6.41 -23.81
C GLY A 36 5.65 -6.43 -22.63
N GLN A 37 6.10 -5.27 -22.16
CA GLN A 37 6.94 -5.14 -20.97
C GLN A 37 6.29 -4.26 -19.88
N LYS A 38 5.03 -3.86 -20.07
CA LYS A 38 4.30 -3.06 -19.07
C LYS A 38 4.04 -3.91 -17.83
N TRP A 39 3.71 -3.25 -16.71
CA TRP A 39 3.36 -3.91 -15.46
C TRP A 39 2.36 -5.07 -15.64
N PHE A 40 1.33 -4.86 -16.46
CA PHE A 40 0.34 -5.88 -16.78
C PHE A 40 0.97 -7.14 -17.41
N ASP A 41 1.79 -6.96 -18.44
CA ASP A 41 2.41 -8.09 -19.16
C ASP A 41 3.36 -8.86 -18.26
N GLN A 42 4.07 -8.15 -17.38
CA GLN A 42 4.97 -8.73 -16.40
C GLN A 42 4.21 -9.56 -15.36
N VAL A 43 3.15 -9.02 -14.76
CA VAL A 43 2.38 -9.70 -13.71
C VAL A 43 1.65 -10.93 -14.26
N LYS A 44 1.07 -10.82 -15.45
CA LYS A 44 0.37 -11.92 -16.12
C LYS A 44 1.25 -13.18 -16.28
N SER A 45 2.56 -13.03 -16.40
CA SER A 45 3.47 -14.16 -16.65
C SER A 45 3.61 -15.16 -15.49
N PHE A 46 3.17 -14.81 -14.27
CA PHE A 46 3.32 -15.65 -13.08
C PHE A 46 2.05 -15.77 -12.22
N THR A 47 0.90 -15.31 -12.73
CA THR A 47 -0.38 -15.45 -12.04
C THR A 47 -1.30 -16.42 -12.74
N ASP A 48 -1.63 -17.53 -12.09
CA ASP A 48 -2.50 -18.56 -12.66
C ASP A 48 -3.97 -18.15 -12.68
N GLN A 49 -4.37 -17.26 -11.78
CA GLN A 49 -5.76 -16.83 -11.62
C GLN A 49 -5.97 -15.33 -11.92
N GLY A 50 -4.99 -14.72 -12.60
CA GLY A 50 -5.01 -13.32 -13.01
C GLY A 50 -4.56 -12.34 -11.93
N HIS A 51 -4.62 -11.05 -12.29
CA HIS A 51 -4.21 -9.96 -11.42
C HIS A 51 -5.05 -8.70 -11.70
N PHE A 52 -5.04 -7.76 -10.76
CA PHE A 52 -5.69 -6.45 -10.91
C PHE A 52 -4.78 -5.38 -10.31
N SER A 53 -4.38 -4.39 -11.10
CA SER A 53 -3.32 -3.45 -10.71
C SER A 53 -3.75 -2.00 -10.86
N SER A 54 -3.28 -1.13 -9.98
CA SER A 54 -3.32 0.32 -10.12
C SER A 54 -1.91 0.87 -10.03
N VAL A 55 -1.52 1.71 -10.99
CA VAL A 55 -0.17 2.25 -11.10
C VAL A 55 -0.23 3.76 -11.31
N SER A 56 0.60 4.46 -10.55
CA SER A 56 0.76 5.91 -10.55
C SER A 56 2.23 6.27 -10.72
N TYR A 57 2.49 7.37 -11.41
CA TYR A 57 3.83 7.86 -11.73
C TYR A 57 3.70 9.33 -12.14
N TYR A 58 4.83 10.03 -12.19
CA TYR A 58 4.87 11.45 -12.50
C TYR A 58 4.61 11.71 -13.99
N LYS A 59 3.66 12.60 -14.29
CA LYS A 59 3.15 12.89 -15.65
C LYS A 59 3.46 14.28 -16.17
N HIS A 60 4.06 15.15 -15.37
CA HIS A 60 4.33 16.54 -15.75
C HIS A 60 5.73 16.75 -16.30
N GLN A 61 6.31 15.74 -16.95
CA GLN A 61 7.56 15.92 -17.66
C GLN A 61 7.33 16.86 -18.84
N GLU A 62 8.05 17.97 -18.87
CA GLU A 62 7.99 18.94 -19.97
C GLU A 62 8.57 18.37 -21.27
N PHE A 63 9.53 17.44 -21.17
CA PHE A 63 10.19 16.81 -22.30
C PHE A 63 10.12 15.27 -22.21
N PRO A 64 9.78 14.57 -23.31
CA PRO A 64 9.87 13.13 -23.36
C PRO A 64 11.32 12.70 -23.15
N THR A 65 11.61 12.06 -22.02
CA THR A 65 12.89 11.40 -21.81
C THR A 65 12.84 10.01 -22.44
N PRO A 66 13.81 9.62 -23.29
CA PRO A 66 13.87 8.26 -23.83
C PRO A 66 14.20 7.21 -22.76
N SER A 67 14.60 7.65 -21.56
CA SER A 67 14.82 6.79 -20.40
C SER A 67 13.50 6.21 -19.88
N ALA A 68 13.49 4.90 -19.62
CA ALA A 68 12.39 4.25 -18.91
C ALA A 68 12.40 4.50 -17.40
N HIS A 69 13.40 5.23 -16.88
CA HIS A 69 13.57 5.51 -15.46
C HIS A 69 13.07 6.92 -15.09
N GLN A 70 12.33 7.01 -13.99
CA GLN A 70 11.82 8.24 -13.39
C GLN A 70 11.66 8.01 -11.89
N TRP A 71 12.02 8.96 -11.05
CA TRP A 71 11.91 8.81 -9.60
C TRP A 71 10.46 8.80 -9.08
N GLY A 72 10.20 7.96 -8.08
CA GLY A 72 8.92 7.85 -7.39
C GLY A 72 7.94 6.88 -8.06
N GLY A 73 6.65 7.18 -7.93
CA GLY A 73 5.56 6.33 -8.40
C GLY A 73 5.20 5.21 -7.42
N CYS A 74 3.92 4.82 -7.45
CA CYS A 74 3.37 3.79 -6.57
C CYS A 74 2.55 2.77 -7.37
N SER A 75 2.51 1.53 -6.89
CA SER A 75 1.69 0.45 -7.45
C SER A 75 0.99 -0.33 -6.35
N ALA A 76 -0.32 -0.54 -6.52
CA ALA A 76 -1.08 -1.52 -5.78
C ALA A 76 -1.49 -2.64 -6.75
N THR A 77 -1.31 -3.91 -6.36
CA THR A 77 -1.73 -5.05 -7.19
C THR A 77 -2.32 -6.15 -6.35
N LEU A 78 -3.47 -6.67 -6.80
CA LEU A 78 -4.07 -7.90 -6.31
C LEU A 78 -3.64 -9.06 -7.20
N LEU A 79 -3.34 -10.20 -6.61
CA LEU A 79 -2.87 -11.40 -7.28
C LEU A 79 -3.85 -12.56 -7.06
N ASN A 80 -3.97 -13.40 -8.07
CA ASN A 80 -4.68 -14.68 -8.02
C ASN A 80 -6.11 -14.57 -7.47
N LYS A 81 -6.45 -15.36 -6.45
CA LYS A 81 -7.80 -15.41 -5.86
C LYS A 81 -8.28 -14.02 -5.37
N VAL A 82 -7.37 -13.19 -4.87
CA VAL A 82 -7.71 -11.84 -4.38
C VAL A 82 -8.11 -10.92 -5.52
N ALA A 83 -7.49 -11.05 -6.70
CA ALA A 83 -7.82 -10.24 -7.87
C ALA A 83 -9.28 -10.39 -8.33
N ARG A 84 -9.89 -11.56 -8.10
CA ARG A 84 -11.31 -11.81 -8.41
C ARG A 84 -12.28 -11.00 -7.56
N ARG A 85 -11.82 -10.47 -6.41
CA ARG A 85 -12.59 -9.58 -5.54
C ARG A 85 -12.39 -8.09 -5.86
N ALA A 86 -11.60 -7.74 -6.87
CA ALA A 86 -11.43 -6.34 -7.27
C ALA A 86 -12.78 -5.68 -7.59
N LYS A 87 -13.06 -4.55 -6.95
CA LYS A 87 -14.26 -3.73 -7.19
C LYS A 87 -13.95 -2.53 -8.06
N SER A 88 -12.91 -1.77 -7.70
CA SER A 88 -12.47 -0.58 -8.42
C SER A 88 -11.01 -0.27 -8.08
N ARG A 89 -10.42 0.68 -8.81
CA ARG A 89 -9.07 1.20 -8.54
C ARG A 89 -9.02 2.69 -8.79
N GLY A 90 -8.04 3.34 -8.18
CA GLY A 90 -7.69 4.72 -8.48
C GLY A 90 -6.22 5.00 -8.17
N LYS A 91 -5.84 6.25 -8.35
CA LYS A 91 -4.46 6.73 -8.26
C LYS A 91 -4.46 8.21 -7.99
N ASP A 92 -3.29 8.74 -7.65
CA ASP A 92 -3.06 10.17 -7.51
C ASP A 92 -3.44 10.94 -8.77
N GLU A 93 -4.58 11.64 -8.71
CA GLU A 93 -5.19 12.34 -9.84
C GLU A 93 -4.39 13.57 -10.27
N THR A 94 -3.56 14.10 -9.37
CA THR A 94 -2.62 15.18 -9.70
C THR A 94 -1.61 14.76 -10.76
N GLY A 95 -1.40 13.45 -10.96
CA GLY A 95 -0.35 12.94 -11.86
C GLY A 95 1.06 13.08 -11.28
N LEU A 96 1.22 13.30 -9.97
CA LEU A 96 2.52 13.31 -9.29
C LEU A 96 3.02 11.91 -8.94
N GLY A 97 2.15 10.90 -8.94
CA GLY A 97 2.54 9.51 -8.68
C GLY A 97 2.70 9.18 -7.19
N ARG A 98 2.03 9.92 -6.30
CA ARG A 98 2.23 9.82 -4.85
C ARG A 98 1.58 8.60 -4.20
N PHE A 99 0.49 8.10 -4.79
CA PHE A 99 -0.22 6.92 -4.29
C PHE A 99 -1.04 6.21 -5.38
N SER A 100 -1.35 4.94 -5.14
CA SER A 100 -2.26 4.09 -5.93
C SER A 100 -3.08 3.21 -5.00
N TRP A 101 -4.35 2.97 -5.35
CA TRP A 101 -5.24 2.19 -4.51
C TRP A 101 -6.13 1.24 -5.31
N ILE A 102 -6.58 0.18 -4.64
CA ILE A 102 -7.57 -0.78 -5.15
C ILE A 102 -8.60 -1.04 -4.06
N LYS A 103 -9.88 -1.00 -4.41
CA LYS A 103 -10.98 -1.42 -3.55
C LYS A 103 -11.31 -2.88 -3.80
N ILE A 104 -11.32 -3.68 -2.75
CA ILE A 104 -11.65 -5.09 -2.71
C ILE A 104 -13.07 -5.23 -2.16
N ARG A 105 -13.92 -5.96 -2.90
CA ARG A 105 -15.33 -6.14 -2.57
C ARG A 105 -15.50 -7.01 -1.32
N GLY A 106 -16.21 -6.46 -0.33
CA GLY A 106 -16.75 -7.17 0.82
C GLY A 106 -18.02 -7.97 0.49
N ARG A 107 -18.49 -8.79 1.42
CA ARG A 107 -19.81 -9.41 1.32
C ARG A 107 -20.88 -8.41 1.76
N ASP A 108 -22.03 -8.43 1.12
CA ASP A 108 -23.17 -7.62 1.55
C ASP A 108 -23.86 -8.31 2.74
N ILE A 109 -23.59 -7.85 3.96
CA ILE A 109 -24.22 -8.39 5.19
C ILE A 109 -25.66 -7.88 5.35
N ARG A 110 -26.03 -6.80 4.64
CA ARG A 110 -27.36 -6.17 4.73
C ARG A 110 -28.51 -7.08 4.27
N GLN A 111 -28.22 -8.18 3.57
CA GLN A 111 -29.24 -9.18 3.19
C GLN A 111 -29.41 -10.31 4.22
N GLN A 112 -28.57 -10.40 5.26
CA GLN A 112 -28.65 -11.46 6.27
C GLN A 112 -29.20 -11.00 7.62
N GLU A 113 -29.15 -9.71 7.95
CA GLU A 113 -29.69 -9.16 9.20
C GLU A 113 -31.01 -8.44 8.97
N SER A 114 -32.09 -9.21 8.82
CA SER A 114 -33.40 -8.74 9.28
C SER A 114 -33.47 -9.01 10.79
N GLN A 115 -33.70 -7.99 11.61
CA GLN A 115 -33.96 -8.03 13.08
C GLN A 115 -32.79 -7.82 14.06
N THR A 116 -32.00 -6.75 13.90
CA THR A 116 -31.32 -6.15 15.07
C THR A 116 -31.41 -4.62 15.00
N ASP A 117 -31.79 -3.97 16.11
CA ASP A 117 -31.90 -2.51 16.29
C ASP A 117 -30.52 -1.78 16.32
N GLY A 118 -29.51 -2.35 15.66
CA GLY A 118 -28.18 -1.75 15.51
C GLY A 118 -28.04 -1.04 14.16
N PRO A 119 -27.09 -0.09 14.02
CA PRO A 119 -26.75 0.44 12.71
C PRO A 119 -26.34 -0.72 11.79
N PRO A 120 -26.82 -0.76 10.53
CA PRO A 120 -26.56 -1.88 9.64
C PRO A 120 -25.05 -2.07 9.47
N ALA A 121 -24.55 -3.29 9.70
CA ALA A 121 -23.20 -3.67 9.31
C ALA A 121 -23.14 -3.65 7.78
N GLY A 122 -22.68 -2.51 7.21
CA GLY A 122 -22.48 -2.39 5.77
C GLY A 122 -21.44 -3.39 5.24
N PRO A 123 -21.31 -3.56 3.92
CA PRO A 123 -20.19 -4.30 3.36
C PRO A 123 -18.88 -3.63 3.77
N LEU A 124 -18.03 -4.34 4.52
CA LEU A 124 -16.66 -3.92 4.82
C LEU A 124 -15.79 -4.14 3.58
N ASP A 125 -15.96 -3.30 2.55
CA ASP A 125 -15.00 -3.26 1.44
C ASP A 125 -13.61 -2.92 2.01
N LEU A 126 -12.55 -3.51 1.48
CA LEU A 126 -11.19 -3.18 1.89
C LEU A 126 -10.51 -2.32 0.82
N VAL A 127 -10.05 -1.14 1.17
CA VAL A 127 -9.19 -0.32 0.29
C VAL A 127 -7.74 -0.59 0.65
N VAL A 128 -6.98 -1.13 -0.32
CA VAL A 128 -5.53 -1.29 -0.20
C VAL A 128 -4.82 -0.17 -0.95
N VAL A 129 -3.89 0.48 -0.27
CA VAL A 129 -3.24 1.72 -0.73
C VAL A 129 -1.73 1.56 -0.66
N SER A 130 -1.05 1.86 -1.75
CA SER A 130 0.39 2.06 -1.78
C SER A 130 0.67 3.56 -1.88
N ALA A 131 1.52 4.10 -1.00
CA ALA A 131 1.91 5.50 -1.01
C ALA A 131 3.43 5.68 -0.86
N TYR A 132 3.92 6.83 -1.32
CA TYR A 132 5.32 7.24 -1.19
C TYR A 132 5.38 8.71 -0.76
N ARG A 133 5.88 8.94 0.46
CA ARG A 133 6.14 10.28 0.98
C ARG A 133 7.57 10.68 0.60
N PRO A 134 7.77 11.79 -0.11
CA PRO A 134 9.09 12.13 -0.63
C PRO A 134 10.08 12.37 0.52
N ASN A 135 11.36 12.15 0.23
CA ASN A 135 12.45 12.61 1.07
C ASN A 135 12.33 14.11 1.41
N LYS A 136 12.95 14.54 2.50
CA LYS A 136 12.97 15.96 2.88
C LYS A 136 13.67 16.80 1.80
N GLU A 137 13.36 18.10 1.81
CA GLU A 137 14.03 19.11 0.99
C GLU A 137 15.57 18.97 1.05
N GLY A 138 16.23 19.29 -0.06
CA GLY A 138 17.70 19.37 -0.11
C GLY A 138 18.43 18.05 -0.36
N THR A 139 17.71 16.94 -0.63
CA THR A 139 18.35 15.65 -0.97
C THR A 139 19.06 15.68 -2.33
N ASN A 140 18.44 16.25 -3.37
CA ASN A 140 19.07 16.64 -4.63
C ASN A 140 18.13 17.54 -5.47
N ALA A 141 18.69 18.25 -6.47
CA ALA A 141 17.94 19.16 -7.34
C ALA A 141 16.84 18.45 -8.17
N GLY A 142 17.02 17.17 -8.49
CA GLY A 142 16.07 16.33 -9.24
C GLY A 142 15.18 15.45 -8.35
N SER A 143 15.00 15.80 -7.08
CA SER A 143 14.24 14.97 -6.13
C SER A 143 12.75 14.97 -6.44
N VAL A 144 12.06 13.90 -6.03
CA VAL A 144 10.60 13.84 -6.05
C VAL A 144 9.98 15.00 -5.27
N TRP A 145 10.63 15.43 -4.17
CA TRP A 145 10.19 16.60 -3.40
C TRP A 145 10.16 17.86 -4.27
N ASN A 146 11.22 18.16 -5.03
CA ASN A 146 11.28 19.36 -5.88
C ASN A 146 10.23 19.32 -6.99
N TYR A 147 10.01 18.16 -7.62
CA TYR A 147 8.98 18.03 -8.65
C TYR A 147 7.57 18.30 -8.11
N GLN A 148 7.27 17.78 -6.91
CA GLN A 148 6.00 18.05 -6.25
C GLN A 148 5.90 19.51 -5.79
N ARG A 149 6.99 20.09 -5.25
CA ARG A 149 7.03 21.49 -4.81
C ARG A 149 6.75 22.44 -5.97
N ASN A 150 7.41 22.27 -7.11
CA ASN A 150 7.21 23.09 -8.29
C ASN A 150 5.77 22.97 -8.82
N TYR A 151 5.22 21.75 -8.85
CA TYR A 151 3.82 21.55 -9.22
C TYR A 151 2.87 22.31 -8.30
N TRP A 152 3.01 22.19 -6.98
CA TRP A 152 2.13 22.86 -6.03
C TRP A 152 2.27 24.38 -6.05
N LEU A 153 3.49 24.90 -6.18
CA LEU A 153 3.74 26.33 -6.35
C LEU A 153 3.08 26.88 -7.62
N SER A 154 3.11 26.13 -8.73
CA SER A 154 2.40 26.51 -9.97
C SER A 154 0.87 26.57 -9.80
N LYS A 155 0.33 25.97 -8.73
CA LYS A 155 -1.10 26.03 -8.35
C LYS A 155 -1.37 27.00 -7.19
N GLY A 156 -0.38 27.80 -6.79
CA GLY A 156 -0.49 28.73 -5.66
C GLY A 156 -0.47 28.08 -4.28
N VAL A 157 -0.09 26.80 -4.19
CA VAL A 157 -0.01 26.05 -2.93
C VAL A 157 1.43 26.04 -2.42
N THR A 158 1.67 26.63 -1.24
CA THR A 158 2.99 26.78 -0.62
C THR A 158 3.27 25.76 0.48
N MET A 159 2.38 24.79 0.68
CA MET A 159 2.54 23.69 1.64
C MET A 159 3.72 22.79 1.27
N ASP A 160 4.41 22.23 2.27
CA ASP A 160 5.45 21.22 2.03
C ASP A 160 4.84 19.99 1.32
N PRO A 161 5.46 19.46 0.26
CA PRO A 161 4.98 18.27 -0.45
C PRO A 161 4.67 17.06 0.45
N ARG A 162 5.45 16.85 1.51
CA ARG A 162 5.27 15.75 2.45
C ARG A 162 4.02 15.94 3.30
N ASP A 163 3.72 17.17 3.71
CA ASP A 163 2.53 17.51 4.49
C ASP A 163 1.29 17.52 3.59
N LYS A 164 1.43 18.00 2.36
CA LYS A 164 0.37 17.96 1.36
C LYS A 164 -0.05 16.52 1.02
N LEU A 165 0.91 15.59 0.95
CA LEU A 165 0.57 14.16 0.82
C LEU A 165 -0.20 13.64 2.03
N THR A 166 0.27 13.93 3.26
CA THR A 166 -0.41 13.48 4.48
C THR A 166 -1.85 13.97 4.52
N LEU A 167 -2.08 15.26 4.22
CA LEU A 167 -3.41 15.85 4.15
C LEU A 167 -4.31 15.16 3.12
N ASP A 168 -3.80 14.96 1.90
CA ASP A 168 -4.56 14.30 0.83
C ASP A 168 -4.92 12.84 1.19
N LEU A 169 -4.01 12.12 1.85
CA LEU A 169 -4.28 10.76 2.32
C LEU A 169 -5.33 10.75 3.42
N VAL A 170 -5.27 11.67 4.39
CA VAL A 170 -6.28 11.83 5.44
C VAL A 170 -7.67 12.08 4.85
N ASP A 171 -7.78 12.96 3.86
CA ASP A 171 -9.04 13.26 3.19
C ASP A 171 -9.61 12.03 2.46
N LEU A 172 -8.76 11.26 1.76
CA LEU A 172 -9.16 10.01 1.11
C LEU A 172 -9.58 8.92 2.11
N ILE A 173 -8.84 8.79 3.21
CA ILE A 173 -9.16 7.86 4.31
C ILE A 173 -10.54 8.19 4.88
N LYS A 174 -10.83 9.47 5.15
CA LYS A 174 -12.15 9.91 5.62
C LYS A 174 -13.25 9.56 4.63
N GLN A 175 -13.03 9.79 3.35
CA GLN A 175 -13.98 9.45 2.29
C GLN A 175 -14.26 7.94 2.25
N TRP A 176 -13.22 7.10 2.23
CA TRP A 176 -13.39 5.64 2.20
C TRP A 176 -14.08 5.12 3.47
N LYS A 177 -13.75 5.66 4.64
CA LYS A 177 -14.44 5.30 5.89
C LYS A 177 -15.93 5.69 5.85
N ALA A 178 -16.26 6.86 5.32
CA ALA A 178 -17.65 7.29 5.14
C ALA A 178 -18.42 6.37 4.17
N GLU A 179 -17.72 5.76 3.21
CA GLU A 179 -18.26 4.72 2.32
C GLU A 179 -18.35 3.32 2.96
N GLY A 180 -17.99 3.17 4.25
CA GLY A 180 -17.99 1.91 4.98
C GLY A 180 -16.80 1.00 4.66
N CYS A 181 -15.69 1.56 4.16
CA CYS A 181 -14.51 0.77 3.82
C CYS A 181 -13.53 0.67 5.00
N GLU A 182 -12.94 -0.51 5.15
CA GLU A 182 -11.72 -0.74 5.90
C GLU A 182 -10.50 -0.38 5.04
N ILE A 183 -9.36 -0.07 5.68
CA ILE A 183 -8.19 0.47 4.99
C ILE A 183 -6.94 -0.29 5.38
N LEU A 184 -6.12 -0.60 4.38
CA LEU A 184 -4.75 -1.09 4.52
C LEU A 184 -3.84 -0.20 3.68
N LEU A 185 -2.99 0.57 4.35
CA LEU A 185 -2.06 1.52 3.75
C LEU A 185 -0.62 1.03 3.97
N GLY A 186 0.04 0.62 2.89
CA GLY A 186 1.49 0.40 2.87
C GLY A 186 2.20 1.63 2.32
N LEU A 187 3.20 2.14 3.01
CA LEU A 187 3.98 3.27 2.54
C LEU A 187 5.45 3.24 2.94
N ASP A 188 6.26 3.87 2.10
CA ASP A 188 7.49 4.51 2.54
C ASP A 188 7.14 5.94 3.00
N ALA A 189 7.25 6.19 4.31
CA ALA A 189 6.93 7.47 4.93
C ALA A 189 8.10 8.47 4.89
N ASN A 190 9.31 8.00 4.58
CA ASN A 190 10.57 8.74 4.75
C ASN A 190 10.67 9.49 6.09
N GLU A 191 10.06 8.93 7.14
CA GLU A 191 9.93 9.44 8.50
C GLU A 191 9.89 8.25 9.46
N ASP A 192 10.41 8.42 10.68
CA ASP A 192 10.33 7.38 11.71
C ASP A 192 8.86 7.04 12.05
N VAL A 193 8.40 5.87 11.61
CA VAL A 193 7.02 5.42 11.87
C VAL A 193 6.84 4.81 13.26
N SER A 194 7.94 4.59 14.00
CA SER A 194 7.90 4.13 15.39
C SER A 194 7.75 5.27 16.39
N TYR A 195 8.23 6.46 16.04
CA TYR A 195 8.07 7.65 16.86
C TYR A 195 6.65 8.20 16.78
N ASN A 196 6.07 8.56 17.93
CA ASN A 196 4.73 9.12 18.00
C ASN A 196 4.78 10.54 18.59
N SER A 197 4.82 11.54 17.72
CA SER A 197 4.68 12.96 18.10
C SER A 197 3.35 13.53 17.59
N PRO A 198 2.84 14.64 18.16
CA PRO A 198 1.59 15.27 17.71
C PRO A 198 1.53 15.60 16.22
N SER A 199 2.67 15.85 15.58
CA SER A 199 2.80 16.16 14.15
C SER A 199 3.38 15.03 13.30
N SER A 200 3.59 13.84 13.89
CA SER A 200 4.10 12.69 13.15
C SER A 200 3.04 12.13 12.20
N PHE A 201 3.48 11.57 11.08
CA PHE A 201 2.63 10.84 10.16
C PHE A 201 1.86 9.72 10.89
N ARG A 202 2.53 9.02 11.81
CA ARG A 202 1.91 7.96 12.62
C ARG A 202 0.71 8.49 13.41
N GLN A 203 0.84 9.66 14.03
CA GLN A 203 -0.22 10.26 14.83
C GLN A 203 -1.39 10.73 13.97
N GLU A 204 -1.13 11.28 12.78
CA GLU A 204 -2.17 11.65 11.80
C GLU A 204 -2.97 10.43 11.31
N MET A 205 -2.30 9.30 11.04
CA MET A 205 -3.00 8.06 10.71
C MET A 205 -3.81 7.54 11.90
N ARG A 206 -3.28 7.67 13.12
CA ARG A 206 -3.96 7.26 14.36
C ARG A 206 -5.20 8.09 14.64
N SER A 207 -5.20 9.40 14.40
CA SER A 207 -6.41 10.23 14.55
C SER A 207 -7.52 9.81 13.59
N GLU A 208 -7.16 9.21 12.45
CA GLU A 208 -8.10 8.64 11.50
C GLU A 208 -8.45 7.17 11.77
N GLY A 209 -8.02 6.60 12.90
CA GLY A 209 -8.34 5.24 13.33
C GLY A 209 -7.51 4.16 12.63
N LEU A 210 -6.33 4.50 12.10
CA LEU A 210 -5.38 3.54 11.56
C LEU A 210 -4.23 3.31 12.55
N THR A 211 -3.83 2.05 12.73
CA THR A 211 -2.68 1.67 13.57
C THR A 211 -1.62 0.97 12.75
N GLU A 212 -0.34 1.17 13.10
CA GLU A 212 0.76 0.45 12.45
C GLU A 212 0.72 -1.03 12.87
N ALA A 213 0.52 -1.92 11.90
CA ALA A 213 0.18 -3.32 12.09
C ALA A 213 1.30 -4.16 12.70
N ILE A 214 2.55 -3.89 12.34
CA ILE A 214 3.72 -4.65 12.77
C ILE A 214 4.18 -4.16 14.15
N LEU A 215 4.30 -2.84 14.33
CA LEU A 215 4.66 -2.21 15.59
C LEU A 215 3.64 -2.48 16.70
N ARG A 216 2.35 -2.59 16.37
CA ARG A 216 1.32 -2.97 17.36
C ARG A 216 1.52 -4.40 17.88
N ARG A 217 2.12 -5.27 17.08
CA ARG A 217 2.25 -6.70 17.37
C ARG A 217 3.54 -7.06 18.11
N HIS A 218 4.61 -6.33 17.84
CA HIS A 218 5.92 -6.60 18.41
C HIS A 218 6.27 -5.54 19.45
N GLN A 219 6.94 -5.95 20.54
CA GLN A 219 7.52 -5.01 21.48
C GLN A 219 8.91 -4.62 20.95
N GLY A 220 9.22 -3.32 20.95
CA GLY A 220 10.48 -2.80 20.41
C GLY A 220 11.74 -3.36 21.09
N PRO A 221 12.94 -3.12 20.54
CA PRO A 221 13.25 -2.20 19.43
C PRO A 221 12.80 -2.72 18.05
N TYR A 222 12.53 -1.80 17.13
CA TYR A 222 12.05 -2.12 15.79
C TYR A 222 13.17 -2.01 14.76
N PRO A 223 13.33 -2.99 13.85
CA PRO A 223 14.45 -2.98 12.92
C PRO A 223 14.36 -1.81 11.93
N ALA A 224 15.52 -1.26 11.56
CA ALA A 224 15.62 -0.30 10.47
C ALA A 224 15.11 -0.90 9.15
N THR A 225 14.31 -0.15 8.40
CA THR A 225 13.77 -0.63 7.12
C THR A 225 14.65 -0.31 5.92
N THR A 226 15.68 0.51 6.10
CA THR A 226 16.69 0.84 5.07
C THR A 226 18.11 0.50 5.50
N GLN A 227 18.96 0.03 4.56
CA GLN A 227 20.35 -0.35 4.83
C GLN A 227 21.22 0.84 5.26
N SER A 228 20.86 2.05 4.83
CA SER A 228 21.58 3.29 5.14
C SER A 228 21.31 3.80 6.56
N ARG A 229 20.27 3.30 7.24
CA ARG A 229 19.99 3.66 8.62
C ARG A 229 20.67 2.66 9.56
N THR A 230 21.71 3.14 10.25
CA THR A 230 22.40 2.40 11.31
C THR A 230 21.69 2.52 12.67
N THR A 231 20.60 3.29 12.74
CA THR A 231 19.71 3.35 13.90
C THR A 231 18.49 2.48 13.62
N ASP A 232 18.01 1.75 14.63
CA ASP A 232 16.81 0.90 14.61
C ASP A 232 15.52 1.74 14.41
N THR A 233 15.39 2.32 13.22
CA THR A 233 14.40 3.33 12.88
C THR A 233 13.67 2.90 11.61
N PRO A 234 12.46 2.30 11.73
CA PRO A 234 11.65 1.97 10.57
C PRO A 234 11.09 3.25 9.94
N ILE A 235 11.16 3.35 8.62
CA ILE A 235 10.50 4.42 7.85
C ILE A 235 9.47 3.94 6.86
N ASP A 236 9.41 2.63 6.65
CA ASP A 236 8.35 1.94 5.95
C ASP A 236 7.33 1.42 6.96
N GLY A 237 6.05 1.50 6.64
CA GLY A 237 4.98 1.06 7.55
C GLY A 237 3.78 0.47 6.82
N ILE A 238 3.03 -0.37 7.55
CA ILE A 238 1.73 -0.89 7.13
C ILE A 238 0.71 -0.45 8.17
N PHE A 239 -0.16 0.48 7.80
CA PHE A 239 -1.22 1.03 8.64
C PHE A 239 -2.55 0.40 8.28
N VAL A 240 -3.30 -0.03 9.29
CA VAL A 240 -4.60 -0.68 9.09
C VAL A 240 -5.66 -0.11 10.02
N THR A 241 -6.90 -0.08 9.57
CA THR A 241 -8.05 0.14 10.45
C THR A 241 -8.25 -1.05 11.39
N ASP A 242 -8.86 -0.81 12.56
CA ASP A 242 -8.91 -1.80 13.64
C ASP A 242 -9.64 -3.10 13.27
N SER A 243 -10.60 -3.07 12.35
CA SER A 243 -11.33 -4.27 11.91
C SER A 243 -10.51 -5.19 10.98
N VAL A 244 -9.38 -4.70 10.44
CA VAL A 244 -8.49 -5.55 9.63
C VAL A 244 -7.80 -6.56 10.55
N ARG A 245 -8.19 -7.84 10.38
CA ARG A 245 -7.73 -8.93 11.23
C ARG A 245 -6.35 -9.42 10.81
N VAL A 246 -5.31 -8.79 11.36
CA VAL A 246 -3.91 -9.17 11.14
C VAL A 246 -3.54 -10.41 11.97
N THR A 247 -3.18 -11.50 11.32
CA THR A 247 -2.86 -12.79 11.97
C THR A 247 -1.37 -13.00 12.19
N ALA A 248 -0.51 -12.43 11.35
CA ALA A 248 0.95 -12.41 11.49
C ALA A 248 1.54 -11.19 10.76
N GLY A 249 2.81 -10.90 10.99
CA GLY A 249 3.50 -9.83 10.27
C GLY A 249 4.92 -9.60 10.76
N GLY A 250 5.73 -9.01 9.90
CA GLY A 250 7.14 -8.75 10.19
C GLY A 250 7.87 -8.13 9.02
N TYR A 251 9.19 -8.25 9.08
CA TYR A 251 10.12 -7.70 8.11
C TYR A 251 10.89 -8.85 7.44
N LEU A 252 11.09 -8.76 6.14
CA LEU A 252 12.04 -9.61 5.42
C LEU A 252 13.47 -9.18 5.77
N ASP A 253 14.43 -10.07 5.55
CA ASP A 253 15.84 -9.68 5.58
C ASP A 253 16.18 -8.79 4.37
N PHE A 254 17.19 -7.94 4.54
CA PHE A 254 17.69 -7.14 3.43
C PHE A 254 18.14 -8.05 2.29
N GLN A 255 17.69 -7.73 1.09
CA GLN A 255 18.06 -8.44 -0.12
C GLN A 255 17.71 -9.95 -0.11
N GLN A 256 16.82 -10.40 0.78
CA GLN A 256 16.40 -11.80 0.89
C GLN A 256 15.84 -12.33 -0.44
N TYR A 257 14.97 -11.55 -1.07
CA TYR A 257 14.36 -11.90 -2.35
C TYR A 257 14.76 -10.98 -3.49
N PHE A 258 14.93 -9.68 -3.22
CA PHE A 258 15.15 -8.67 -4.26
C PHE A 258 16.17 -7.64 -3.82
N LYS A 259 17.01 -7.19 -4.75
CA LYS A 259 17.99 -6.14 -4.48
C LYS A 259 17.30 -4.79 -4.28
N SER A 260 17.32 -4.31 -3.05
CA SER A 260 16.94 -2.95 -2.67
C SER A 260 17.70 -2.58 -1.39
N ASP A 261 17.88 -1.29 -1.19
CA ASP A 261 18.28 -0.68 0.07
C ASP A 261 17.17 -0.73 1.12
N HIS A 262 15.90 -0.84 0.72
CA HIS A 262 14.77 -1.15 1.62
C HIS A 262 14.58 -2.68 1.78
N ARG A 263 14.13 -3.12 2.95
CA ARG A 263 13.61 -4.47 3.16
C ARG A 263 12.10 -4.52 2.93
N GLY A 264 11.57 -5.68 2.55
CA GLY A 264 10.12 -5.85 2.43
C GLY A 264 9.45 -5.97 3.79
N LEU A 265 8.27 -5.37 3.93
CA LEU A 265 7.36 -5.59 5.07
C LEU A 265 6.25 -6.54 4.62
N TRP A 266 5.76 -7.36 5.54
CA TRP A 266 4.65 -8.28 5.27
C TRP A 266 3.71 -8.38 6.46
N ILE A 267 2.43 -8.62 6.15
CA ILE A 267 1.40 -9.00 7.11
C ILE A 267 0.54 -10.10 6.49
N ASP A 268 0.08 -11.02 7.33
CA ASP A 268 -1.02 -11.91 7.01
C ASP A 268 -2.32 -11.31 7.54
N ILE A 269 -3.35 -11.29 6.70
CA ILE A 269 -4.69 -10.87 7.09
C ILE A 269 -5.70 -11.98 6.86
N ASP A 270 -6.64 -12.14 7.79
CA ASP A 270 -7.86 -12.90 7.54
C ASP A 270 -8.77 -12.06 6.63
N LEU A 271 -8.55 -12.21 5.32
CA LEU A 271 -9.25 -11.44 4.30
C LEU A 271 -10.75 -11.74 4.31
N GLU A 272 -11.18 -12.96 4.63
CA GLU A 272 -12.60 -13.29 4.69
C GLU A 272 -13.27 -12.59 5.88
N ALA A 273 -12.67 -12.67 7.08
CA ALA A 273 -13.20 -11.97 8.25
C ALA A 273 -13.20 -10.43 8.05
N THR A 274 -12.13 -9.88 7.47
CA THR A 274 -12.04 -8.44 7.17
C THR A 274 -13.12 -7.99 6.19
N LEU A 275 -13.51 -8.85 5.25
CA LEU A 275 -14.53 -8.59 4.24
C LEU A 275 -15.95 -9.02 4.68
N GLY A 276 -16.15 -9.26 5.99
CA GLY A 276 -17.46 -9.53 6.56
C GLY A 276 -17.96 -10.97 6.42
N ALA A 277 -17.07 -11.96 6.27
CA ALA A 277 -17.48 -13.36 6.36
C ALA A 277 -17.73 -13.76 7.82
N PRO A 278 -18.80 -14.52 8.11
CA PRO A 278 -18.98 -15.09 9.45
C PRO A 278 -17.78 -15.96 9.81
N ALA A 279 -17.36 -15.89 11.08
CA ALA A 279 -16.33 -16.77 11.60
C ALA A 279 -16.69 -18.22 11.27
N VAL A 280 -15.78 -18.97 10.65
CA VAL A 280 -15.99 -20.40 10.41
C VAL A 280 -16.09 -21.06 11.77
N THR A 281 -17.30 -21.40 12.19
CA THR A 281 -17.50 -22.35 13.28
C THR A 281 -17.01 -23.68 12.75
N SER A 282 -15.87 -24.15 13.25
CA SER A 282 -15.43 -25.52 12.99
C SER A 282 -16.63 -26.44 13.28
N PRO A 283 -17.01 -27.34 12.35
CA PRO A 283 -18.05 -28.32 12.67
C PRO A 283 -17.55 -29.10 13.88
N SER A 284 -18.30 -29.03 14.98
CA SER A 284 -18.09 -29.91 16.13
C SER A 284 -18.42 -31.32 15.67
N PHE A 285 -17.43 -32.00 15.12
CA PHE A 285 -17.53 -33.41 14.86
C PHE A 285 -17.54 -34.11 16.21
N GLN A 286 -18.75 -34.34 16.73
CA GLN A 286 -18.97 -35.29 17.82
C GLN A 286 -18.56 -36.67 17.28
N PRO A 287 -17.54 -37.34 17.85
CA PRO A 287 -17.21 -38.70 17.46
C PRO A 287 -18.45 -39.57 17.67
N ARG A 288 -18.88 -40.28 16.62
CA ARG A 288 -19.89 -41.33 16.78
C ARG A 288 -19.23 -42.46 17.58
N ARG A 289 -19.89 -42.87 18.67
CA ARG A 289 -19.49 -44.03 19.48
C ARG A 289 -19.56 -45.31 18.65
#